data_AF-A0A9D6SGN6-F1
#
_entry.id   AF-A0A9D6SGN6-F1
#
_cell.length_a   1.000
_cell.length_b   1.000
_cell.length_c   1.000
_cell.angle_alpha   90.00
_cell.angle_beta   90.00
_cell.angle_gamma   90.00
#
_symmetry.space_group_name_H-M   'P 1'
#
loop_
_entity.id
_entity.type
_entity.pdbx_description
1 polymer ?
#
loop_
_entity_poly.entity_id
_entity_poly.type
_entity_poly.pdbx_seq_one_letter_code
_entity_poly.pdbx_strand_id
1 'polypeptide(L)'
;REYNRIIEALGSLGHHLCDQYELQRLGHPFYNSRAGGGEGHLEVAKNIYYSNKDLCHMVLSLKPFGCMPSTQSDGAQSAVVSHYKDMIFLPIETSGEGDVNAHSRVQMALGEAKVRSKNELNAVLEETGVTLEEVREYAAAHPEMQKPMYQFGHRKGVVGVAANFVLHAAERIKAERKTKVLVQ
;
A
#
# COMPACT_ATOMS: atom_id res chain seq x y z
N ARG A 1 16.27 -0.62 -15.76
CA ARG A 1 16.52 0.68 -16.41
C ARG A 1 15.44 1.02 -17.43
N GLU A 2 15.15 0.13 -18.39
CA GLU A 2 14.11 0.40 -19.40
C GLU A 2 12.70 0.50 -18.83
N TYR A 3 12.33 -0.42 -17.93
CA TYR A 3 11.04 -0.38 -17.24
C TYR A 3 10.77 0.96 -16.53
N ASN A 4 11.77 1.49 -15.80
CA ASN A 4 11.61 2.77 -15.10
C ASN A 4 11.39 3.93 -16.07
N ARG A 5 12.09 3.94 -17.22
CA ARG A 5 11.88 4.96 -18.26
C ARG A 5 10.47 4.91 -18.83
N ILE A 6 9.94 3.71 -19.07
CA ILE A 6 8.56 3.54 -19.57
C ILE A 6 7.55 4.07 -18.55
N ILE A 7 7.74 3.74 -17.27
CA ILE A 7 6.86 4.24 -16.21
C ILE A 7 6.92 5.76 -16.09
N GLU A 8 8.12 6.34 -16.13
CA GLU A 8 8.30 7.80 -16.11
C GLU A 8 7.59 8.45 -17.32
N ALA A 9 7.71 7.88 -18.52
CA ALA A 9 7.02 8.35 -19.71
C ALA A 9 5.49 8.22 -19.63
N LEU A 10 4.99 7.25 -18.86
CA LEU A 10 3.56 7.08 -18.54
C LEU A 10 3.13 7.95 -17.35
N GLY A 11 3.92 8.94 -16.94
CA GLY A 11 3.59 9.86 -15.84
C GLY A 11 3.71 9.23 -14.46
N SER A 12 4.56 8.21 -14.31
CA SER A 12 4.74 7.44 -13.08
C SER A 12 3.48 6.70 -12.60
N LEU A 13 2.66 6.22 -13.55
CA LEU A 13 1.49 5.39 -13.26
C LEU A 13 1.83 4.05 -12.58
N GLY A 14 2.98 3.48 -12.91
CA GLY A 14 3.45 2.22 -12.35
C GLY A 14 4.39 2.43 -11.17
N HIS A 15 4.52 1.40 -10.34
CA HIS A 15 5.55 1.37 -9.30
C HIS A 15 6.92 1.01 -9.89
N HIS A 16 7.97 1.61 -9.35
CA HIS A 16 9.33 1.16 -9.66
C HIS A 16 9.55 -0.29 -9.19
N LEU A 17 10.41 -1.03 -9.91
CA LEU A 17 10.81 -2.36 -9.49
C LEU A 17 11.49 -2.30 -8.12
N CYS A 18 11.11 -3.20 -7.23
CA CYS A 18 11.74 -3.34 -5.93
C CYS A 18 13.20 -3.80 -6.07
N ASP A 19 14.08 -3.30 -5.20
CA ASP A 19 15.46 -3.77 -5.10
C ASP A 19 15.47 -5.24 -4.66
N GLN A 20 15.97 -6.11 -5.54
CA GLN A 20 15.99 -7.55 -5.30
C GLN A 20 16.91 -7.94 -4.13
N TYR A 21 17.99 -7.21 -3.89
CA TYR A 21 18.87 -7.46 -2.75
C TYR A 21 18.21 -7.00 -1.44
N GLU A 22 17.40 -5.94 -1.49
CA GLU A 22 16.58 -5.54 -0.34
C GLU A 22 15.54 -6.61 -0.02
N LEU A 23 14.78 -7.06 -1.03
CA LEU A 23 13.81 -8.15 -0.85
C LEU A 23 14.50 -9.42 -0.32
N GLN A 24 15.64 -9.80 -0.87
CA GLN A 24 16.40 -10.94 -0.39
C GLN A 24 16.73 -10.80 1.11
N ARG A 25 17.27 -9.65 1.54
CA ARG A 25 17.61 -9.41 2.96
C ARG A 25 16.38 -9.46 3.87
N LEU A 26 15.24 -8.93 3.42
CA LEU A 26 14.00 -8.92 4.19
C LEU A 26 13.40 -10.32 4.34
N GLY A 27 13.38 -11.12 3.27
CA GLY A 27 12.76 -12.44 3.25
C GLY A 27 13.63 -13.56 3.83
N HIS A 28 14.95 -13.47 3.67
CA HIS A 28 15.89 -14.57 4.02
C HIS A 28 15.75 -15.11 5.45
N PRO A 29 15.50 -14.29 6.50
CA PRO A 29 15.30 -14.80 7.86
C PRO A 29 14.08 -15.70 8.03
N PHE A 30 13.06 -15.54 7.18
CA PHE A 30 11.80 -16.27 7.26
C PHE A 30 11.69 -17.38 6.22
N TYR A 31 12.33 -17.18 5.06
CA TYR A 31 12.36 -18.14 3.97
C TYR A 31 13.71 -18.01 3.25
N ASN A 32 14.55 -19.05 3.34
CA ASN A 32 15.90 -19.00 2.79
C ASN A 32 15.87 -18.72 1.28
N SER A 33 16.56 -17.67 0.82
CA SER A 33 16.57 -17.28 -0.59
C SER A 33 17.19 -18.32 -1.54
N ARG A 34 17.87 -19.35 -1.00
CA ARG A 34 18.40 -20.49 -1.78
C ARG A 34 17.46 -21.68 -1.82
N ALA A 35 16.34 -21.65 -1.09
CA ALA A 35 15.27 -22.60 -1.30
C ALA A 35 14.67 -22.32 -2.69
N GLY A 36 15.15 -23.08 -3.67
CA GLY A 36 14.77 -22.96 -5.08
C GLY A 36 13.36 -23.46 -5.35
N GLY A 37 12.98 -23.49 -6.64
CA GLY A 37 11.68 -24.00 -7.07
C GLY A 37 10.60 -22.93 -7.24
N GLY A 38 10.88 -21.66 -6.97
CA GLY A 38 9.95 -20.56 -7.27
C GLY A 38 10.27 -19.26 -6.53
N GLU A 39 9.28 -18.36 -6.48
CA GLU A 39 9.39 -17.02 -5.88
C GLU A 39 8.93 -16.96 -4.41
N GLY A 40 8.83 -18.09 -3.70
CA GLY A 40 8.29 -18.12 -2.34
C GLY A 40 9.01 -17.20 -1.35
N HIS A 41 10.35 -17.12 -1.44
CA HIS A 41 11.13 -16.18 -0.65
C HIS A 41 10.88 -14.71 -1.01
N LEU A 42 10.59 -14.41 -2.28
CA LEU A 42 10.25 -13.07 -2.74
C LEU A 42 8.83 -12.68 -2.33
N GLU A 43 7.89 -13.61 -2.29
CA GLU A 43 6.53 -13.37 -1.80
C GLU A 43 6.54 -12.98 -0.31
N VAL A 44 7.26 -13.74 0.51
CA VAL A 44 7.51 -13.41 1.92
C VAL A 44 8.16 -12.03 2.06
N ALA A 45 9.20 -11.76 1.27
CA ALA A 45 9.86 -10.46 1.28
C ALA A 45 8.95 -9.30 0.86
N LYS A 46 8.14 -9.48 -0.19
CA LYS A 46 7.22 -8.47 -0.71
C LYS A 46 6.15 -8.10 0.32
N ASN A 47 5.64 -9.08 1.06
CA ASN A 47 4.70 -8.84 2.13
C ASN A 47 5.30 -7.91 3.20
N ILE A 48 6.48 -8.25 3.72
CA ILE A 48 7.23 -7.42 4.67
C ILE A 48 7.52 -6.04 4.09
N TYR A 49 7.99 -5.98 2.85
CA TYR A 49 8.38 -4.75 2.17
C TYR A 49 7.21 -3.77 2.04
N TYR A 50 6.07 -4.22 1.50
CA TYR A 50 4.94 -3.33 1.26
C TYR A 50 4.28 -2.87 2.56
N SER A 51 4.19 -3.73 3.57
CA SER A 51 3.66 -3.33 4.88
C SER A 51 4.60 -2.36 5.61
N ASN A 52 5.91 -2.60 5.64
CA ASN A 52 6.84 -1.75 6.38
C ASN A 52 7.15 -0.41 5.71
N LYS A 53 6.93 -0.30 4.39
CA LYS A 53 7.10 0.96 3.64
C LYS A 53 5.79 1.73 3.47
N ASP A 54 4.75 1.36 4.22
CA ASP A 54 3.45 2.03 4.19
C ASP A 54 2.83 2.04 2.78
N LEU A 55 3.04 0.98 1.98
CA LEU A 55 2.59 0.92 0.58
C LEU A 55 1.23 0.23 0.41
N CYS A 56 0.74 -0.48 1.43
CA CYS A 56 -0.58 -1.11 1.40
C CYS A 56 -1.13 -1.35 2.82
N HIS A 57 -2.46 -1.30 2.95
CA HIS A 57 -3.13 -1.74 4.18
C HIS A 57 -3.24 -3.26 4.27
N MET A 58 -3.16 -3.96 3.14
CA MET A 58 -3.31 -5.41 3.02
C MET A 58 -2.55 -5.95 1.81
N VAL A 59 -2.01 -7.16 1.94
CA VAL A 59 -1.41 -7.94 0.85
C VAL A 59 -2.28 -9.17 0.56
N LEU A 60 -2.72 -9.29 -0.70
CA LEU A 60 -3.41 -10.47 -1.21
C LEU A 60 -2.44 -11.30 -2.05
N SER A 61 -2.23 -12.56 -1.65
CA SER A 61 -1.42 -13.54 -2.38
C SER A 61 -2.34 -14.51 -3.10
N LEU A 62 -2.49 -14.34 -4.42
CA LEU A 62 -3.29 -15.22 -5.27
C LEU A 62 -2.39 -16.23 -5.98
N LYS A 63 -2.73 -17.51 -5.88
CA LYS A 63 -1.87 -18.59 -6.35
C LYS A 63 -2.66 -19.80 -6.84
N PRO A 64 -2.13 -20.57 -7.81
CA PRO A 64 -2.76 -21.81 -8.24
C PRO A 64 -2.65 -22.90 -7.18
N PHE A 65 -3.70 -23.72 -7.07
CA PHE A 65 -3.69 -24.92 -6.24
C PHE A 65 -2.53 -25.84 -6.60
N GLY A 66 -1.89 -26.43 -5.58
CA GLY A 66 -0.80 -27.39 -5.76
C GLY A 66 0.56 -26.77 -6.12
N CYS A 67 0.68 -25.44 -6.15
CA CYS A 67 1.98 -24.78 -6.28
C CYS A 67 2.79 -24.93 -4.99
N MET A 68 3.56 -26.01 -4.89
CA MET A 68 4.32 -26.39 -3.69
C MET A 68 5.17 -25.25 -3.09
N PRO A 69 5.93 -24.44 -3.86
CA PRO A 69 6.66 -23.30 -3.31
C PRO A 69 5.74 -22.29 -2.62
N SER A 70 4.54 -22.08 -3.15
CA SER A 70 3.55 -21.15 -2.61
C SER A 70 2.84 -21.69 -1.37
N THR A 71 2.67 -23.01 -1.25
CA THR A 71 2.17 -23.62 0.00
C THR A 71 3.23 -23.51 1.11
N GLN A 72 4.51 -23.68 0.76
CA GLN A 72 5.60 -23.51 1.72
C GLN A 72 5.73 -22.05 2.19
N SER A 73 5.57 -21.08 1.29
CA SER A 73 5.64 -19.66 1.68
C SER A 73 4.52 -19.27 2.63
N ASP A 74 3.29 -19.76 2.46
CA ASP A 74 2.21 -19.55 3.46
C ASP A 74 2.59 -20.04 4.86
N GLY A 75 3.24 -21.21 4.93
CA GLY A 75 3.77 -21.72 6.20
C GLY A 75 4.73 -20.72 6.84
N ALA A 76 5.64 -20.14 6.05
CA ALA A 76 6.56 -19.10 6.52
C ALA A 76 5.82 -17.79 6.88
N GLN A 77 4.76 -17.42 6.15
CA GLN A 77 3.98 -16.20 6.41
C GLN A 77 3.33 -16.23 7.81
N SER A 78 3.01 -17.41 8.35
CA SER A 78 2.53 -17.54 9.73
C SER A 78 3.53 -16.96 10.75
N ALA A 79 4.84 -17.17 10.53
CA ALA A 79 5.88 -16.57 11.35
C ALA A 79 6.00 -15.06 11.08
N VAL A 80 5.91 -14.65 9.80
CA VAL A 80 5.98 -13.23 9.41
C VAL A 80 4.88 -12.42 10.09
N VAL A 81 3.61 -12.84 9.98
CA VAL A 81 2.47 -12.12 10.58
C VAL A 81 2.56 -12.11 12.11
N SER A 82 3.14 -13.15 12.72
CA SER A 82 3.39 -13.17 14.17
C SER A 82 4.44 -12.12 14.60
N HIS A 83 5.44 -11.85 13.75
CA HIS A 83 6.46 -10.82 13.96
C HIS A 83 5.95 -9.41 13.62
N TYR A 84 5.14 -9.26 12.57
CA TYR A 84 4.59 -8.01 12.08
C TYR A 84 3.08 -7.96 12.34
N LYS A 85 2.70 -7.67 13.58
CA LYS A 85 1.31 -7.83 14.08
C LYS A 85 0.26 -6.98 13.35
N ASP A 86 0.66 -5.86 12.76
CA ASP A 86 -0.25 -4.97 12.03
C ASP A 86 -0.42 -5.37 10.56
N MET A 87 0.14 -6.50 10.13
CA MET A 87 0.11 -6.94 8.74
C MET A 87 -1.17 -7.72 8.45
N ILE A 88 -1.93 -7.26 7.45
CA ILE A 88 -3.07 -8.01 6.90
C ILE A 88 -2.57 -8.77 5.67
N PHE A 89 -2.35 -10.07 5.81
CA PHE A 89 -1.94 -10.97 4.74
C PHE A 89 -3.02 -12.01 4.47
N LEU A 90 -3.43 -12.17 3.21
CA LEU A 90 -4.41 -13.16 2.80
C LEU A 90 -3.89 -14.01 1.63
N PRO A 91 -3.63 -15.31 1.85
CA PRO A 91 -3.39 -16.25 0.77
C PRO A 91 -4.70 -16.88 0.26
N ILE A 92 -4.88 -16.90 -1.06
CA ILE A 92 -6.01 -17.54 -1.76
C ILE A 92 -5.48 -18.51 -2.81
N GLU A 93 -5.94 -19.76 -2.73
CA GLU A 93 -5.62 -20.81 -3.70
C GLU A 93 -6.74 -20.98 -4.72
N THR A 94 -6.48 -20.60 -5.97
CA THR A 94 -7.44 -20.78 -7.07
C THR A 94 -7.62 -22.28 -7.33
N SER A 95 -8.87 -22.73 -7.36
CA SER A 95 -9.26 -24.14 -7.55
C SER A 95 -8.93 -25.09 -6.39
N GLY A 96 -8.27 -24.61 -5.33
CA GLY A 96 -7.99 -25.37 -4.11
C GLY A 96 -8.94 -25.07 -2.95
N GLU A 97 -9.60 -23.92 -3.04
CA GLU A 97 -10.55 -23.41 -2.06
C GLU A 97 -11.96 -23.34 -2.67
N GLY A 98 -13.00 -23.64 -1.90
CA GLY A 98 -14.38 -23.51 -2.35
C GLY A 98 -14.79 -22.04 -2.47
N ASP A 99 -15.55 -21.69 -3.52
CA ASP A 99 -15.91 -20.30 -3.87
C ASP A 99 -16.46 -19.48 -2.69
N VAL A 100 -17.37 -20.07 -1.90
CA VAL A 100 -17.98 -19.42 -0.74
C VAL A 100 -16.94 -19.12 0.35
N ASN A 101 -15.98 -20.02 0.56
CA ASN A 101 -14.92 -19.87 1.56
C ASN A 101 -13.89 -18.81 1.13
N ALA A 102 -13.49 -18.83 -0.14
CA ALA A 102 -12.61 -17.82 -0.69
C ALA A 102 -13.26 -16.44 -0.60
N HIS A 103 -14.55 -16.33 -0.96
CA HIS A 103 -15.29 -15.08 -0.90
C HIS A 103 -15.39 -14.52 0.52
N SER A 104 -15.76 -15.35 1.50
CA SER A 104 -15.92 -14.89 2.89
C SER A 104 -14.60 -14.42 3.50
N ARG A 105 -13.48 -15.13 3.28
CA ARG A 105 -12.14 -14.73 3.74
C ARG A 105 -11.68 -13.43 3.11
N VAL A 106 -11.87 -13.27 1.80
CA VAL A 106 -11.55 -12.02 1.09
C VAL A 106 -12.39 -10.87 1.63
N GLN A 107 -13.69 -11.06 1.83
CA GLN A 107 -14.55 -10.03 2.40
C GLN A 107 -14.11 -9.59 3.80
N MET A 108 -13.74 -10.55 4.66
CA MET A 108 -13.28 -10.25 6.02
C MET A 108 -11.99 -9.43 6.00
N ALA A 109 -10.96 -9.88 5.27
CA ALA A 109 -9.67 -9.19 5.21
C ALA A 109 -9.79 -7.80 4.55
N LEU A 110 -10.57 -7.68 3.47
CA LEU A 110 -10.86 -6.38 2.85
C LEU A 110 -11.65 -5.46 3.79
N GLY A 111 -12.56 -6.02 4.60
CA GLY A 111 -13.30 -5.29 5.62
C GLY A 111 -12.36 -4.66 6.65
N GLU A 112 -11.39 -5.43 7.15
CA GLU A 112 -10.37 -4.96 8.08
C GLU A 112 -9.48 -3.87 7.46
N ALA A 113 -8.97 -4.10 6.24
CA ALA A 113 -8.17 -3.12 5.49
C ALA A 113 -8.94 -1.81 5.27
N LYS A 114 -10.23 -1.89 4.95
CA LYS A 114 -11.11 -0.73 4.77
C LYS A 114 -11.30 0.05 6.06
N VAL A 115 -11.47 -0.62 7.20
CA VAL A 115 -11.57 0.05 8.50
C VAL A 115 -10.27 0.78 8.82
N ARG A 116 -9.11 0.13 8.61
CA ARG A 116 -7.80 0.76 8.81
C ARG A 116 -7.62 2.00 7.94
N SER A 117 -7.95 1.92 6.66
CA SER A 117 -7.88 3.06 5.72
C SER A 117 -8.78 4.23 6.14
N LYS A 118 -9.98 3.95 6.65
CA LYS A 118 -10.88 5.00 7.18
C LYS A 118 -10.34 5.67 8.43
N ASN A 119 -9.83 4.87 9.37
CA ASN A 119 -9.28 5.38 10.63
C ASN A 119 -8.06 6.26 10.35
N GLU A 120 -7.19 5.85 9.43
CA GLU A 120 -6.04 6.63 8.97
C GLU A 120 -6.46 7.99 8.37
N LEU A 121 -7.47 8.00 7.48
CA LEU A 121 -7.98 9.24 6.90
C LEU A 121 -8.54 10.19 7.98
N ASN A 122 -9.29 9.65 8.93
CA ASN A 122 -9.86 10.43 10.04
C ASN A 122 -8.74 11.03 10.91
N ALA A 123 -7.73 10.23 11.27
CA ALA A 123 -6.59 10.70 12.06
C ALA A 123 -5.84 11.84 11.35
N VAL A 124 -5.67 11.76 10.03
CA VAL A 124 -5.05 12.83 9.24
C VAL A 124 -5.91 14.10 9.21
N LEU A 125 -7.24 13.97 9.05
CA LEU A 125 -8.15 15.13 9.11
C LEU A 125 -8.08 15.82 10.47
N GLU A 126 -8.07 15.04 11.56
CA GLU A 126 -7.91 15.54 12.93
C GLU A 126 -6.56 16.22 13.15
N GLU A 127 -5.44 15.61 12.72
CA GLU A 127 -4.08 16.17 12.84
C GLU A 127 -3.94 17.49 12.09
N THR A 128 -4.49 17.54 10.88
CA THR A 128 -4.34 18.71 10.00
C THR A 128 -5.30 19.84 10.36
N GLY A 129 -6.44 19.51 10.98
CA GLY A 129 -7.51 20.44 11.34
C GLY A 129 -8.35 20.92 10.15
N VAL A 130 -8.24 20.26 8.98
CA VAL A 130 -9.08 20.57 7.80
C VAL A 130 -10.24 19.59 7.72
N THR A 131 -11.35 20.03 7.13
CA THR A 131 -12.49 19.15 6.84
C THR A 131 -12.38 18.54 5.45
N LEU A 132 -13.13 17.46 5.21
CA LEU A 132 -13.20 16.84 3.89
C LEU A 132 -13.82 17.79 2.85
N GLU A 133 -14.81 18.59 3.26
CA GLU A 133 -15.44 19.62 2.46
C GLU A 133 -14.44 20.71 2.06
N GLU A 134 -13.63 21.21 3.00
CA GLU A 134 -12.56 22.18 2.68
C GLU A 134 -11.56 21.61 1.66
N VAL A 135 -11.16 20.34 1.82
CA VAL A 135 -10.25 19.68 0.87
C VAL A 135 -10.89 19.54 -0.52
N ARG A 136 -12.18 19.17 -0.59
CA ARG A 136 -12.93 19.06 -1.85
C ARG A 136 -13.06 20.41 -2.54
N GLU A 137 -13.45 21.45 -1.81
CA GLU A 137 -13.57 22.82 -2.33
C GLU A 137 -12.22 23.35 -2.81
N TYR A 138 -11.15 23.10 -2.06
CA TYR A 138 -9.81 23.49 -2.46
C TYR A 138 -9.38 22.78 -3.75
N ALA A 139 -9.58 21.47 -3.86
CA ALA A 139 -9.31 20.74 -5.10
C ALA A 139 -10.23 21.17 -6.26
N ALA A 140 -11.46 21.62 -5.96
CA ALA A 140 -12.38 22.20 -6.94
C ALA A 140 -11.85 23.52 -7.52
N ALA A 141 -11.27 24.36 -6.68
CA ALA A 141 -10.66 25.63 -7.06
C ALA A 141 -9.30 25.50 -7.76
N HIS A 142 -8.68 24.32 -7.74
CA HIS A 142 -7.35 24.05 -8.28
C HIS A 142 -7.40 22.96 -9.37
N PRO A 143 -7.68 23.32 -10.64
CA PRO A 143 -7.87 22.35 -11.72
C PRO A 143 -6.70 21.38 -11.94
N GLU A 144 -5.48 21.75 -11.56
CA GLU A 144 -4.33 20.84 -11.62
C GLU A 144 -4.49 19.62 -10.71
N MET A 145 -5.17 19.76 -9.57
CA MET A 145 -5.40 18.67 -8.61
C MET A 145 -6.44 17.65 -9.07
N GLN A 146 -7.25 18.01 -10.07
CA GLN A 146 -8.27 17.12 -10.64
C GLN A 146 -7.73 16.26 -11.78
N LYS A 147 -6.49 16.49 -12.20
CA LYS A 147 -5.87 15.72 -13.28
C LYS A 147 -5.60 14.30 -12.77
N PRO A 148 -5.94 13.24 -13.54
CA PRO A 148 -5.67 11.85 -13.13
C PRO A 148 -4.21 11.57 -12.78
N MET A 149 -3.29 12.31 -13.39
CA MET A 149 -1.84 12.18 -13.21
C MET A 149 -1.25 13.20 -12.23
N TYR A 150 -2.09 13.82 -11.39
CA TYR A 150 -1.62 14.76 -10.40
C TYR A 150 -0.77 14.04 -9.35
N GLN A 151 0.50 14.46 -9.24
CA GLN A 151 1.46 13.85 -8.32
C GLN A 151 1.52 14.65 -7.02
N PHE A 152 1.56 13.92 -5.91
CA PHE A 152 1.75 14.47 -4.56
C PHE A 152 2.61 13.49 -3.73
N GLY A 153 3.15 13.99 -2.62
CA GLY A 153 4.07 13.23 -1.79
C GLY A 153 3.40 12.09 -1.02
N HIS A 154 4.21 11.12 -0.63
CA HIS A 154 3.84 10.07 0.32
C HIS A 154 4.55 10.33 1.66
N ARG A 155 3.78 10.44 2.74
CA ARG A 155 4.29 10.67 4.10
C ARG A 155 4.47 9.35 4.82
N LYS A 156 5.65 9.15 5.40
CA LYS A 156 5.95 7.99 6.24
C LYS A 156 4.91 7.83 7.36
N GLY A 157 4.43 6.61 7.56
CA GLY A 157 3.38 6.27 8.51
C GLY A 157 1.95 6.48 7.99
N VAL A 158 1.78 6.95 6.74
CA VAL A 158 0.48 7.15 6.12
C VAL A 158 0.40 6.36 4.81
N VAL A 159 -0.42 5.33 4.81
CA VAL A 159 -0.49 4.34 3.75
C VAL A 159 -1.39 4.79 2.60
N GLY A 160 -2.57 5.31 2.92
CA GLY A 160 -3.64 5.56 1.97
C GLY A 160 -3.41 6.74 1.05
N VAL A 161 -3.78 6.58 -0.22
CA VAL A 161 -3.76 7.63 -1.24
C VAL A 161 -4.61 8.84 -0.80
N ALA A 162 -5.81 8.59 -0.27
CA ALA A 162 -6.71 9.65 0.19
C ALA A 162 -6.11 10.45 1.36
N ALA A 163 -5.52 9.76 2.35
CA ALA A 163 -4.90 10.40 3.50
C ALA A 163 -3.67 11.24 3.10
N ASN A 164 -2.81 10.70 2.22
CA ASN A 164 -1.69 11.45 1.66
C ASN A 164 -2.14 12.67 0.84
N PHE A 165 -3.24 12.55 0.09
CA PHE A 165 -3.81 13.67 -0.65
C PHE A 165 -4.34 14.77 0.29
N VAL A 166 -5.01 14.40 1.39
CA VAL A 166 -5.46 15.36 2.41
C VAL A 166 -4.27 16.10 3.03
N LEU A 167 -3.19 15.40 3.39
CA LEU A 167 -1.97 16.04 3.89
C LEU A 167 -1.43 17.08 2.91
N HIS A 168 -1.30 16.70 1.65
CA HIS A 168 -0.83 17.58 0.58
C HIS A 168 -1.74 18.81 0.39
N ALA A 169 -3.06 18.60 0.34
CA ALA A 169 -4.02 19.70 0.22
C ALA A 169 -3.98 20.62 1.44
N ALA A 170 -3.91 20.06 2.66
CA ALA A 170 -3.83 20.82 3.89
C ALA A 170 -2.56 21.68 3.98
N GLU A 171 -1.41 21.16 3.54
CA GLU A 171 -0.16 21.93 3.47
C GLU A 171 -0.30 23.14 2.54
N ARG A 172 -0.90 22.96 1.36
CA ARG A 172 -1.13 24.06 0.42
C ARG A 172 -2.17 25.08 0.90
N ILE A 173 -3.28 24.62 1.49
CA ILE A 173 -4.28 25.50 2.13
C ILE A 173 -3.61 26.38 3.19
N LYS A 174 -2.79 25.79 4.07
CA LYS A 174 -2.07 26.53 5.11
C LYS A 174 -1.06 27.52 4.52
N ALA A 175 -0.35 27.16 3.47
CA ALA A 175 0.59 28.05 2.79
C ALA A 175 -0.12 29.27 2.17
N GLU A 176 -1.23 29.06 1.47
CA GLU A 176 -2.01 30.15 0.85
C GLU A 176 -2.67 31.08 1.89
N ARG A 177 -3.18 30.52 2.99
CA ARG A 177 -3.71 31.29 4.12
C ARG A 177 -2.63 32.21 4.69
N LYS A 178 -1.40 31.72 4.88
CA LYS A 178 -0.27 32.54 5.34
C LYS A 178 0.11 33.65 4.36
N THR A 179 0.15 33.36 3.06
CA THR A 179 0.47 34.37 2.04
C THR A 179 -0.57 35.49 2.00
N LYS A 180 -1.87 35.16 2.12
CA LYS A 180 -2.94 36.18 2.17
C LYS A 180 -2.83 37.10 3.39
N VAL A 181 -2.40 36.58 4.54
CA VAL A 181 -2.19 37.37 5.76
C VAL A 181 -0.98 38.30 5.67
N LEU A 182 0.07 37.94 4.91
CA LEU A 182 1.28 38.77 4.74
C LEU A 182 1.13 39.89 3.71
N VAL A 183 0.10 39.83 2.85
CA VAL A 183 -0.16 40.80 1.77
C VAL A 183 -1.29 41.79 2.15
N GLN A 184 -1.93 41.59 3.30
CA GLN A 184 -2.87 42.53 3.93
C GLN A 184 -2.15 43.38 4.99
#